data_AF-A0A6L7MV30-F1
#
_entry.id   AF-A0A6L7MV30-F1
#
_cell.length_a   1.000
_cell.length_b   1.000
_cell.length_c   1.000
_cell.angle_alpha   90.00
_cell.angle_beta   90.00
_cell.angle_gamma   90.00
#
_symmetry.space_group_name_H-M   'P 1'
#
loop_
_entity.id
_entity.type
_entity.pdbx_description
1 polymer ?
#
loop_
_entity_poly.entity_id
_entity_poly.type
_entity_poly.pdbx_seq_one_letter_code
_entity_poly.pdbx_strand_id
1 'polypeptide(L)'
;MAMDWASYKAACDRPEVLSRWMLIETAALVEPTLRQRLLATLADPLPKPKDHRGGTDTDMFEVTLCADDIRSVRRAVECAVAAGITTPRTVARGLGGFAEAWRELEQASVRTD
;
A
#
# COMPACT_ATOMS: atom_id res chain seq x y z
N MET A 1 -3.35 -0.31 22.47
CA MET A 1 -3.05 1.07 22.95
C MET A 1 -3.04 1.98 21.74
N ALA A 2 -3.60 3.19 21.83
CA ALA A 2 -3.55 4.14 20.71
C ALA A 2 -2.13 4.72 20.58
N MET A 3 -1.67 4.93 19.34
CA MET A 3 -0.40 5.60 19.05
C MET A 3 -0.56 7.12 19.18
N ASP A 4 0.48 7.85 19.56
CA ASP A 4 0.45 9.31 19.49
C ASP A 4 0.57 9.81 18.04
N TRP A 5 0.21 11.07 17.80
CA TRP A 5 0.23 11.65 16.45
C TRP A 5 1.62 11.73 15.83
N ALA A 6 2.66 11.99 16.60
CA ALA A 6 4.00 12.15 16.05
C ALA A 6 4.52 10.80 15.56
N SER A 7 4.37 9.76 16.37
CA SER A 7 4.71 8.38 15.99
C SER A 7 3.89 7.88 14.81
N TYR A 8 2.58 8.17 14.78
CA TYR A 8 1.71 7.76 13.67
C TYR A 8 2.09 8.41 12.35
N LYS A 9 2.37 9.72 12.34
CA LYS A 9 2.85 10.42 11.14
C LYS A 9 4.20 9.90 10.68
N ALA A 10 5.15 9.77 11.61
CA ALA A 10 6.47 9.24 11.29
C ALA A 10 6.37 7.83 10.69
N ALA A 11 5.44 7.00 11.16
CA ALA A 11 5.19 5.70 10.56
C ALA A 11 4.57 5.80 9.16
N CYS A 12 3.59 6.68 8.95
CA CYS A 12 2.95 6.89 7.64
C CYS A 12 3.89 7.46 6.58
N ASP A 13 4.94 8.17 6.99
CA ASP A 13 5.96 8.72 6.09
C ASP A 13 6.97 7.64 5.63
N ARG A 14 6.91 6.43 6.19
CA ARG A 14 7.78 5.32 5.77
C ARG A 14 7.24 4.65 4.50
N PRO A 15 8.11 4.30 3.54
CA PRO A 15 7.70 3.70 2.27
C PRO A 15 7.07 2.31 2.42
N GLU A 16 7.42 1.57 3.47
CA GLU A 16 6.79 0.28 3.80
C GLU A 16 5.41 0.41 4.43
N VAL A 17 4.91 1.61 4.70
CA VAL A 17 3.62 1.82 5.33
C VAL A 17 2.60 2.32 4.31
N LEU A 18 1.68 1.44 3.91
CA LEU A 18 0.65 1.73 2.90
C LEU A 18 -0.76 1.71 3.49
N SER A 19 -1.68 2.47 2.89
CA SER A 19 -3.07 2.52 3.32
C SER A 19 -3.88 1.29 2.91
N ARG A 20 -4.94 0.98 3.67
CA ARG A 20 -5.94 -0.07 3.34
C ARG A 20 -6.43 0.11 1.92
N TRP A 21 -6.80 1.34 1.57
CA TRP A 21 -7.27 1.67 0.24
C TRP A 21 -6.25 1.31 -0.83
N MET A 22 -4.99 1.69 -0.65
CA MET A 22 -3.93 1.38 -1.61
C MET A 22 -3.75 -0.12 -1.82
N LEU A 23 -3.72 -0.88 -0.73
CA LEU A 23 -3.57 -2.34 -0.76
C LEU A 23 -4.75 -3.03 -1.45
N ILE A 24 -5.99 -2.60 -1.17
CA ILE A 24 -7.19 -3.19 -1.77
C ILE A 24 -7.26 -2.93 -3.28
N GLU A 25 -6.99 -1.70 -3.73
CA GLU A 25 -7.06 -1.41 -5.17
C GLU A 25 -5.90 -2.09 -5.91
N THR A 26 -4.70 -2.13 -5.32
CA THR A 26 -3.56 -2.87 -5.89
C THR A 26 -3.85 -4.37 -5.99
N ALA A 27 -4.54 -4.94 -5.00
CA ALA A 27 -4.94 -6.35 -4.99
C ALA A 27 -5.87 -6.72 -6.16
N ALA A 28 -6.55 -5.76 -6.77
CA ALA A 28 -7.39 -5.98 -7.95
C ALA A 28 -6.59 -6.09 -9.27
N LEU A 29 -5.30 -5.75 -9.25
CA LEU A 29 -4.44 -5.66 -10.45
C LEU A 29 -3.46 -6.82 -10.59
N VAL A 30 -3.32 -7.66 -9.56
CA VAL A 30 -2.33 -8.74 -9.47
C VAL A 30 -2.97 -10.11 -9.56
N GLU A 31 -2.15 -11.13 -9.82
CA GLU A 31 -2.58 -12.52 -9.89
C GLU A 31 -3.10 -13.05 -8.54
N PRO A 32 -3.93 -14.12 -8.53
CA PRO A 32 -4.63 -14.57 -7.31
C PRO A 32 -3.73 -14.90 -6.11
N THR A 33 -2.56 -15.50 -6.34
CA THR A 33 -1.64 -15.84 -5.25
C THR A 33 -1.04 -14.60 -4.60
N LEU A 34 -0.57 -13.65 -5.41
CA LEU A 34 -0.02 -12.37 -4.93
C LEU A 34 -1.10 -11.52 -4.28
N ARG A 35 -2.32 -11.54 -4.83
CA ARG A 35 -3.51 -10.93 -4.23
C ARG A 35 -3.75 -11.44 -2.81
N GLN A 36 -3.71 -12.75 -2.59
CA GLN A 36 -3.91 -13.32 -1.26
C GLN A 36 -2.86 -12.83 -0.26
N ARG A 37 -1.58 -12.80 -0.67
CA ARG A 37 -0.50 -12.30 0.18
C ARG A 37 -0.66 -10.82 0.52
N LEU A 38 -1.01 -10.00 -0.47
CA LEU A 38 -1.24 -8.57 -0.28
C LEU A 38 -2.43 -8.30 0.65
N LEU A 39 -3.51 -9.07 0.51
CA LEU A 39 -4.66 -8.96 1.40
C LEU A 39 -4.39 -9.50 2.81
N ALA A 40 -3.44 -10.41 2.99
CA ALA A 40 -3.02 -10.88 4.30
C ALA A 40 -2.36 -9.77 5.14
N THR A 41 -1.71 -8.79 4.51
CA THR A 41 -1.20 -7.58 5.17
C THR A 41 -2.29 -6.82 5.93
N LEU A 42 -3.55 -6.92 5.52
CA LEU A 42 -4.68 -6.22 6.13
C LEU A 42 -5.09 -6.75 7.51
N ALA A 43 -4.44 -7.81 8.00
CA ALA A 43 -4.77 -8.45 9.27
C ALA A 43 -4.37 -7.62 10.49
N ASP A 44 -3.33 -6.79 10.39
CA ASP A 44 -2.77 -6.04 11.53
C ASP A 44 -2.52 -4.56 11.18
N PRO A 45 -3.55 -3.70 11.33
CA PRO A 45 -3.39 -2.26 11.09
C PRO A 45 -2.58 -1.59 12.20
N LEU A 46 -1.79 -0.58 11.82
CA LEU A 46 -1.16 0.31 12.78
C LEU A 46 -2.22 0.99 13.66
N PRO A 47 -1.99 1.07 14.99
CA PRO A 47 -2.94 1.70 15.89
C PRO A 47 -3.08 3.19 15.58
N LYS A 48 -4.30 3.64 15.29
CA LYS A 48 -4.60 5.05 15.06
C LYS A 48 -4.52 5.87 16.36
N PRO A 49 -4.18 7.17 16.26
CA PRO A 49 -4.40 8.11 17.35
C PRO A 49 -5.87 8.17 17.78
N LYS A 50 -6.10 8.41 19.07
CA LYS A 50 -7.44 8.34 19.69
C LYS A 50 -8.46 9.27 19.03
N ASP A 51 -8.01 10.41 18.53
CA ASP A 51 -8.80 11.46 17.89
C ASP A 51 -8.73 11.43 16.35
N HIS A 52 -8.14 10.36 15.77
CA HIS A 52 -8.11 10.16 14.32
C HIS A 52 -9.52 9.98 13.75
N ARG A 53 -9.92 10.84 12.80
CA ARG A 53 -11.28 10.86 12.23
C ARG A 53 -11.45 10.11 10.90
N GLY A 54 -10.35 9.66 10.29
CA GLY A 54 -10.42 8.88 9.05
C GLY A 54 -10.97 7.47 9.27
N GLY A 55 -11.85 7.04 8.36
CA GLY A 55 -12.47 5.71 8.37
C GLY A 55 -11.47 4.57 8.09
N THR A 56 -11.99 3.35 7.95
CA THR A 56 -11.18 2.13 7.74
C THR A 56 -10.28 2.19 6.51
N ASP A 57 -10.67 2.91 5.47
CA ASP A 57 -9.83 3.09 4.27
C ASP A 57 -8.49 3.79 4.56
N THR A 58 -8.41 4.55 5.65
CA THR A 58 -7.20 5.24 6.10
C THR A 58 -6.43 4.44 7.15
N ASP A 59 -6.81 3.19 7.40
CA ASP A 59 -5.94 2.30 8.18
C ASP A 59 -4.62 2.14 7.42
N MET A 60 -3.51 2.15 8.14
CA MET A 60 -2.17 2.03 7.57
C MET A 60 -1.55 0.71 8.01
N PHE A 61 -0.77 0.09 7.14
CA PHE A 61 -0.20 -1.24 7.38
C PHE A 61 1.25 -1.25 6.96
N GLU A 62 2.08 -1.93 7.74
CA GLU A 62 3.43 -2.24 7.35
C GLU A 62 3.44 -3.42 6.38
N VAL A 63 4.01 -3.22 5.20
CA VAL A 63 4.05 -4.20 4.11
C VAL A 63 5.31 -5.05 4.24
N THR A 64 5.12 -6.31 4.63
CA THR A 64 6.20 -7.28 4.86
C THR A 64 6.33 -8.32 3.73
N LEU A 65 6.08 -7.89 2.49
CA LEU A 65 6.24 -8.73 1.30
C LEU A 65 7.72 -8.90 0.94
N CYS A 66 8.07 -10.01 0.30
CA CYS A 66 9.43 -10.19 -0.22
C CYS A 66 9.66 -9.31 -1.46
N ALA A 67 10.95 -9.07 -1.79
CA ALA A 67 11.32 -8.18 -2.89
C ALA A 67 10.73 -8.59 -4.25
N ASP A 68 10.60 -9.90 -4.52
CA ASP A 68 10.00 -10.38 -5.78
C ASP A 68 8.49 -10.12 -5.83
N ASP A 69 7.78 -10.25 -4.71
CA ASP A 69 6.37 -9.91 -4.61
C ASP A 69 6.18 -8.40 -4.80
N ILE A 70 6.98 -7.56 -4.12
CA ILE A 70 6.97 -6.09 -4.27
C ILE A 70 7.20 -5.68 -5.73
N ARG A 71 8.19 -6.27 -6.40
CA ARG A 71 8.49 -6.00 -7.82
C ARG A 71 7.34 -6.40 -8.72
N SER A 72 6.70 -7.54 -8.46
CA SER A 72 5.57 -8.04 -9.23
C SER A 72 4.36 -7.13 -9.10
N VAL A 73 4.08 -6.67 -7.87
CA VAL A 73 3.03 -5.68 -7.61
C VAL A 73 3.31 -4.37 -8.35
N ARG A 74 4.52 -3.81 -8.21
CA ARG A 74 4.91 -2.57 -8.88
C ARG A 74 4.69 -2.66 -10.39
N ARG A 75 5.15 -3.74 -11.03
CA ARG A 75 4.98 -3.97 -12.47
C ARG A 75 3.51 -4.03 -12.87
N ALA A 76 2.67 -4.72 -12.10
CA ALA A 76 1.24 -4.79 -12.38
C ALA A 76 0.57 -3.40 -12.34
N VAL A 77 0.92 -2.58 -11.34
CA VAL A 77 0.42 -1.21 -11.21
C VAL A 77 0.90 -0.33 -12.37
N GLU A 78 2.18 -0.41 -12.74
CA GLU A 78 2.71 0.35 -13.88
C GLU A 78 2.09 -0.06 -15.22
N CYS A 79 1.90 -1.36 -15.45
CA CYS A 79 1.18 -1.86 -16.62
C CYS A 79 -0.26 -1.34 -16.65
N ALA A 80 -0.96 -1.31 -15.50
CA ALA A 80 -2.31 -0.75 -15.41
C ALA A 80 -2.32 0.76 -15.73
N VAL A 81 -1.36 1.53 -15.20
CA VAL A 81 -1.19 2.95 -15.52
C VAL A 81 -0.96 3.15 -17.02
N ALA A 82 -0.03 2.40 -17.62
CA ALA A 82 0.30 2.50 -19.04
C ALA A 82 -0.88 2.10 -19.96
N ALA A 83 -1.69 1.14 -19.52
CA ALA A 83 -2.88 0.69 -20.24
C ALA A 83 -4.14 1.57 -19.97
N GLY A 84 -4.04 2.59 -19.12
CA GLY A 84 -5.20 3.40 -18.71
C GLY A 84 -6.26 2.60 -17.94
N ILE A 85 -5.87 1.47 -17.34
CA ILE A 85 -6.75 0.64 -16.51
C ILE A 85 -6.92 1.33 -15.16
N THR A 86 -8.17 1.50 -14.74
CA THR A 86 -8.53 2.01 -13.42
C THR A 86 -9.26 0.94 -12.62
N THR A 87 -9.13 1.01 -11.31
CA THR A 87 -9.97 0.30 -10.35
C THR A 87 -11.20 1.16 -9.98
N PRO A 88 -12.26 0.60 -9.38
CA PRO A 88 -13.51 1.33 -9.14
C PRO A 88 -13.33 2.65 -8.38
N ARG A 89 -12.31 2.74 -7.51
CA ARG A 89 -12.06 3.94 -6.69
C ARG A 89 -10.94 4.83 -7.21
N THR A 90 -10.31 4.47 -8.33
CA THR A 90 -9.22 5.26 -8.94
C THR A 90 -9.63 5.93 -10.26
N VAL A 91 -10.87 5.71 -10.73
CA VAL A 91 -11.42 6.31 -11.97
C VAL A 91 -11.16 7.83 -12.07
N ALA A 92 -11.30 8.57 -10.97
CA ALA A 92 -11.17 10.03 -10.98
C ALA A 92 -9.72 10.55 -10.86
N ARG A 93 -8.79 9.76 -10.28
CA ARG A 93 -7.43 10.22 -9.94
C ARG A 93 -6.31 9.41 -10.61
N GLY A 94 -6.65 8.29 -11.23
CA GLY A 94 -5.71 7.31 -11.76
C GLY A 94 -4.89 6.60 -10.67
N LEU A 95 -3.92 5.81 -11.14
CA LEU A 95 -3.01 5.01 -10.31
C LEU A 95 -1.59 5.61 -10.21
N GLY A 96 -1.38 6.86 -10.64
CA GLY A 96 -0.05 7.48 -10.68
C GLY A 96 0.68 7.46 -9.32
N GLY A 97 0.00 7.90 -8.27
CA GLY A 97 0.55 7.86 -6.90
C GLY A 97 0.73 6.44 -6.34
N PHE A 98 0.05 5.44 -6.90
CA PHE A 98 0.26 4.04 -6.52
C PHE A 98 1.57 3.53 -7.11
N ALA A 99 1.83 3.84 -8.38
CA ALA A 99 3.09 3.46 -9.03
C ALA A 99 4.30 4.07 -8.34
N GLU A 100 4.18 5.33 -7.87
CA GLU A 100 5.23 6.00 -7.09
C GLU A 100 5.46 5.32 -5.74
N ALA A 101 4.42 5.09 -4.94
CA ALA A 101 4.52 4.42 -3.64
C ALA A 101 5.17 3.01 -3.75
N TRP A 102 4.77 2.21 -4.75
CA TRP A 102 5.37 0.88 -4.96
C TRP A 102 6.83 0.93 -5.43
N ARG A 103 7.26 1.98 -6.14
CA ARG A 103 8.69 2.19 -6.46
C ARG A 103 9.49 2.57 -5.23
N GLU A 104 8.97 3.46 -4.40
CA GLU A 104 9.64 3.87 -3.16
C GLU A 104 9.83 2.68 -2.21
N LEU A 105 8.80 1.84 -2.09
CA LEU A 105 8.88 0.59 -1.33
C LEU A 105 9.94 -0.37 -1.89
N GLU A 106 9.97 -0.62 -3.21
CA GLU A 106 11.02 -1.47 -3.82
C GLU A 106 12.43 -0.92 -3.54
N GLN A 107 12.62 0.40 -3.64
CA GLN A 107 13.90 1.05 -3.34
C GLN A 107 14.28 0.98 -1.86
N ALA A 108 13.30 0.95 -0.95
CA ALA A 108 13.53 0.79 0.47
C ALA A 108 13.86 -0.67 0.83
N SER A 109 13.20 -1.64 0.20
CA SER A 109 13.47 -3.06 0.46
C SER A 109 14.88 -3.47 0.04
N VAL A 110 15.39 -2.94 -1.07
CA VAL A 110 16.76 -3.23 -1.57
C VAL A 110 17.86 -2.65 -0.67
N ARG A 111 17.56 -1.63 0.13
CA ARG A 111 18.54 -1.01 1.04
C ARG A 111 18.75 -1.80 2.34
N THR A 112 17.93 -2.81 2.58
CA THR A 112 17.91 -3.58 3.83
C THR A 112 18.46 -5.00 3.66
N ASP A 113 18.83 -5.39 2.44
CA ASP A 113 19.53 -6.64 2.08
C ASP A 113 21.05 -6.43 1.98
#